data_AF-A0A9P4LDL1-F1
#
_entry.id   AF-A0A9P4LDL1-F1
#
_cell.length_a   1.000
_cell.length_b   1.000
_cell.length_c   1.000
_cell.angle_alpha   90.00
_cell.angle_beta   90.00
_cell.angle_gamma   90.00
#
_symmetry.space_group_name_H-M   'P 1'
#
loop_
_entity.id
_entity.type
_entity.pdbx_description
1 polymer ?
#
loop_
_entity_poly.entity_id
_entity_poly.type
_entity_poly.pdbx_seq_one_letter_code
_entity_poly.pdbx_strand_id
1 'polypeptide(L)'
;MEALLRQSRSMCPFLHKTSPATLRSLSTTTAAARHEASPGAGSMSNLQVLARRCPIMGKALAVQSARNGNSALAGAFGGVRAYHSRVNRAKLHTSTAKEAQAVDIENVRGKQGPIPFAHAAQKSATAKSTHVGAPPAPQTVKFDYEGFYHNELDKKHKDKSYRYFNNINRLAKEFPRAHKESKEDKVTVWCSNDYLGMGRNPHVLKAMHETLEDYGAGAGGTRNISGHNQHAVALEDTVAKLHAKEAALVFSSCYVANDATLATLGSKLPNCVILSDSLNHASMIQGIRHSGAKKMVFKHNDIADLEAKLQSIPSEYPKIIAFESVYSMCGSIGPIEEICDLAEKYGAITFLDEVHAVGMYGPHGAGVAEHLDYEAHKAGRPHGTIQDRVDIITGTLGKAYGCVGGYIAGSAKLVDTIRSLAPGFIFTTSLPPATMAGAKAAIEYQTNYQGDRRLQQLHTRAVKDALNAKDIPVIPNPSHIVPVLVGNAEVARKASDLLLEDWGIYVQAINYPTVPVGQERLRITPTPGHVREYREHLVDAVDAVWKQLGIKRTSEWAAEGGFIGVGEAGKADEAPLWTDAQLELDTVLKEMKAGQGATGVLEAVLENERKATAHAVAAAA
;
A
#
# COMPACT_ATOMS: atom_id res chain seq x y z
N MET A 1 52.97 -7.61 12.81
CA MET A 1 52.47 -7.34 11.43
C MET A 1 51.25 -8.21 11.08
N GLU A 2 51.28 -9.51 11.38
CA GLU A 2 50.13 -10.42 11.13
C GLU A 2 48.87 -10.12 11.95
N ALA A 3 49.02 -9.71 13.21
CA ALA A 3 47.89 -9.29 14.06
C ALA A 3 47.13 -8.08 13.46
N LEU A 4 47.87 -7.10 12.92
CA LEU A 4 47.33 -5.91 12.26
C LEU A 4 46.61 -6.27 10.95
N LEU A 5 47.12 -7.27 10.21
CA LEU A 5 46.49 -7.78 8.99
C LEU A 5 45.17 -8.53 9.28
N ARG A 6 45.12 -9.32 10.37
CA ARG A 6 43.87 -9.97 10.81
C ARG A 6 42.82 -8.95 11.24
N GLN A 7 43.22 -7.94 12.02
CA GLN A 7 42.32 -6.86 12.44
C GLN A 7 41.80 -6.04 11.24
N SER A 8 42.66 -5.73 10.26
CA SER A 8 42.29 -4.99 9.05
C SER A 8 41.26 -5.73 8.17
N ARG A 9 41.39 -7.06 8.07
CA ARG A 9 40.42 -7.91 7.35
C ARG A 9 39.07 -8.00 8.06
N SER A 10 39.05 -7.97 9.40
CA SER A 10 37.81 -7.99 10.18
C SER A 10 37.00 -6.69 10.10
N MET A 11 37.66 -5.57 9.80
CA MET A 11 37.01 -4.25 9.75
C MET A 11 36.43 -3.90 8.37
N CYS A 12 36.93 -4.47 7.28
CA CYS A 12 36.44 -4.17 5.92
C CYS A 12 36.21 -5.44 5.09
N PRO A 13 34.95 -5.79 4.75
CA PRO A 13 34.64 -6.99 3.97
C PRO A 13 35.21 -7.00 2.54
N PHE A 14 35.63 -5.84 2.02
CA PHE A 14 36.21 -5.70 0.68
C PHE A 14 37.71 -6.01 0.60
N LEU A 15 38.41 -6.15 1.74
CA LEU A 15 39.86 -6.44 1.76
C LEU A 15 40.19 -7.94 1.75
N HIS A 16 39.17 -8.82 1.70
CA HIS A 16 39.35 -10.26 1.74
C HIS A 16 40.05 -10.82 0.48
N LYS A 17 39.92 -10.16 -0.67
CA LYS A 17 40.50 -10.59 -1.96
C LYS A 17 41.86 -9.93 -2.28
N THR A 18 42.38 -9.06 -1.41
CA THR A 18 43.63 -8.33 -1.65
C THR A 18 44.85 -9.17 -1.26
N SER A 19 45.88 -9.21 -2.14
CA SER A 19 47.07 -10.02 -1.90
C SER A 19 47.85 -9.56 -0.65
N PRO A 20 48.51 -10.48 0.09
CA PRO A 20 49.36 -10.11 1.23
C PRO A 20 50.49 -9.13 0.89
N ALA A 21 51.02 -9.19 -0.35
CA ALA A 21 52.05 -8.26 -0.81
C ALA A 21 51.52 -6.82 -0.95
N THR A 22 50.33 -6.67 -1.53
CA THR A 22 49.65 -5.37 -1.65
C THR A 22 49.29 -4.78 -0.29
N LEU A 23 48.79 -5.61 0.64
CA LEU A 23 48.47 -5.15 1.99
C LEU A 23 49.72 -4.69 2.77
N ARG A 24 50.87 -5.36 2.58
CA ARG A 24 52.14 -4.95 3.17
C ARG A 24 52.60 -3.59 2.63
N SER A 25 52.53 -3.37 1.32
CA SER A 25 52.86 -2.08 0.70
C SER A 25 51.97 -0.93 1.18
N LEU A 26 50.68 -1.18 1.44
CA LEU A 26 49.77 -0.16 1.96
C LEU A 26 49.94 0.10 3.47
N SER A 27 50.49 -0.87 4.21
CA SER A 27 50.74 -0.74 5.64
C SER A 27 52.03 0.01 5.99
N THR A 28 52.90 0.29 5.02
CA THR A 28 54.13 1.06 5.21
C THR A 28 53.87 2.57 5.13
N THR A 29 54.39 3.31 6.10
CA THR A 29 54.34 4.78 6.14
C THR A 29 55.34 5.37 5.14
N THR A 30 54.87 6.13 4.14
CA THR A 30 55.74 6.85 3.21
C THR A 30 56.12 8.23 3.74
N ALA A 31 57.34 8.69 3.45
CA ALA A 31 57.90 9.97 3.92
C ALA A 31 57.02 11.21 3.58
N ALA A 32 56.20 11.14 2.53
CA ALA A 32 55.26 12.19 2.13
C ALA A 32 54.14 12.46 3.16
N ALA A 33 53.83 11.53 4.06
CA ALA A 33 52.81 11.72 5.11
C ALA A 33 53.34 12.50 6.34
N ARG A 34 54.60 12.94 6.33
CA ARG A 34 55.22 13.69 7.45
C ARG A 34 54.94 15.20 7.41
N HIS A 35 54.47 15.75 6.29
CA HIS A 35 54.34 17.20 6.12
C HIS A 35 53.01 17.83 6.58
N GLU A 36 52.04 17.02 7.03
CA GLU A 36 50.71 17.52 7.48
C GLU A 36 50.32 17.08 8.91
N ALA A 37 51.27 16.64 9.75
CA ALA A 37 50.96 16.21 11.12
C ALA A 37 51.20 17.33 12.16
N SER A 38 50.15 17.68 12.90
CA SER A 38 50.23 18.52 14.11
C SER A 38 51.04 17.79 15.21
N PRO A 39 51.84 18.49 16.04
CA PRO A 39 52.72 17.84 17.00
C PRO A 39 51.88 17.14 18.08
N GLY A 40 51.85 15.81 18.04
CA GLY A 40 51.08 14.96 18.96
C GLY A 40 50.28 13.84 18.28
N ALA A 41 50.06 13.89 16.97
CA ALA A 41 49.40 12.82 16.21
C ALA A 41 50.43 11.94 15.49
N GLY A 42 50.54 10.66 15.87
CA GLY A 42 51.47 9.69 15.26
C GLY A 42 51.30 9.55 13.73
N SER A 43 52.37 9.13 13.03
CA SER A 43 52.38 9.02 11.57
C SER A 43 51.36 7.98 11.06
N MET A 44 50.44 8.40 10.17
CA MET A 44 49.44 7.51 9.56
C MET A 44 50.01 6.70 8.38
N SER A 45 49.56 5.45 8.23
CA SER A 45 49.89 4.61 7.08
C SER A 45 49.00 4.92 5.86
N ASN A 46 49.45 4.56 4.65
CA ASN A 46 48.66 4.74 3.43
C ASN A 46 47.30 4.01 3.49
N LEU A 47 47.25 2.86 4.18
CA LEU A 47 46.02 2.12 4.44
C LEU A 47 45.01 2.96 5.25
N GLN A 48 45.46 3.70 6.26
CA GLN A 48 44.60 4.55 7.09
C GLN A 48 44.08 5.78 6.33
N VAL A 49 44.90 6.36 5.46
CA VAL A 49 44.50 7.49 4.60
C VAL A 49 43.42 7.06 3.61
N LEU A 50 43.60 5.89 2.97
CA LEU A 50 42.60 5.33 2.06
C LEU A 50 41.31 4.91 2.79
N ALA A 51 41.43 4.35 3.99
CA ALA A 51 40.27 3.96 4.80
C ALA A 51 39.40 5.17 5.21
N ARG A 52 39.99 6.35 5.47
CA ARG A 52 39.23 7.59 5.75
C ARG A 52 38.44 8.10 4.55
N ARG A 53 38.95 7.89 3.32
CA ARG A 53 38.26 8.27 2.08
C ARG A 53 37.21 7.26 1.62
N CYS A 54 37.15 6.08 2.25
CA CYS A 54 36.14 5.08 1.97
C CYS A 54 34.79 5.49 2.59
N PRO A 55 33.67 5.47 1.83
CA PRO A 55 32.36 5.90 2.34
C PRO A 55 31.82 5.08 3.52
N ILE A 56 32.27 3.83 3.65
CA ILE A 56 31.90 2.88 4.71
C ILE A 56 32.88 3.00 5.88
N MET A 57 34.18 2.85 5.61
CA MET A 57 35.21 2.84 6.67
C MET A 57 35.49 4.21 7.27
N GLY A 58 35.33 5.30 6.51
CA GLY A 58 35.51 6.66 6.99
C GLY A 58 34.52 7.01 8.11
N LYS A 59 33.26 6.57 7.97
CA LYS A 59 32.22 6.75 9.00
C LYS A 59 32.53 5.91 10.24
N ALA A 60 32.94 4.65 10.06
CA ALA A 60 33.28 3.77 11.18
C ALA A 60 34.50 4.27 11.97
N LEU A 61 35.55 4.75 11.28
CA LEU A 61 36.75 5.31 11.90
C LEU A 61 36.45 6.63 12.63
N ALA A 62 35.56 7.47 12.11
CA ALA A 62 35.13 8.70 12.79
C ALA A 62 34.43 8.39 14.13
N VAL A 63 33.56 7.37 14.16
CA VAL A 63 32.87 6.92 15.38
C VAL A 63 33.86 6.33 16.40
N GLN A 64 34.87 5.56 15.96
CA GLN A 64 35.90 5.03 16.86
C GLN A 64 36.84 6.10 17.41
N SER A 65 37.26 7.08 16.60
CA SER A 65 38.07 8.20 17.07
C SER A 65 37.32 9.04 18.11
N ALA A 66 36.01 9.26 17.93
CA ALA A 66 35.17 9.95 18.92
C ALA A 66 35.05 9.16 20.25
N ARG A 67 35.01 7.82 20.18
CA ARG A 67 34.97 6.97 21.38
C ARG A 67 36.27 6.98 22.19
N ASN A 68 37.43 6.94 21.52
CA ASN A 68 38.73 6.98 22.19
C ASN A 68 39.10 8.37 22.73
N GLY A 69 38.52 9.45 22.18
CA GLY A 69 38.67 10.80 22.74
C GLY A 69 37.99 11.00 24.09
N ASN A 70 36.93 10.23 24.39
CA ASN A 70 36.16 10.35 25.62
C ASN A 70 36.73 9.55 26.81
N SER A 71 37.67 8.61 26.60
CA SER A 71 38.27 7.84 27.70
C SER A 71 39.42 8.58 28.40
N ALA A 72 39.90 9.70 27.86
CA ALA A 72 41.01 10.47 28.42
C ALA A 72 40.59 11.57 29.42
N LEU A 73 39.30 11.74 29.69
CA LEU A 73 38.76 12.82 30.55
C LEU A 73 38.00 12.33 31.79
N ALA A 74 38.00 11.03 32.08
CA ALA A 74 37.20 10.43 33.15
C ALA A 74 38.00 10.03 34.41
N GLY A 75 39.10 10.72 34.70
CA GLY A 75 39.97 10.36 35.83
C GLY A 75 40.66 11.55 36.48
N ALA A 76 39.91 12.46 37.11
CA ALA A 76 40.39 13.32 38.19
C ALA A 76 39.25 14.20 38.79
N PHE A 77 38.95 13.95 40.07
CA PHE A 77 38.24 14.81 41.05
C PHE A 77 36.72 15.07 40.93
N GLY A 78 36.03 14.80 42.05
CA GLY A 78 34.65 15.21 42.32
C GLY A 78 34.54 16.56 43.04
N GLY A 79 33.31 16.97 43.33
CA GLY A 79 33.00 18.11 44.21
C GLY A 79 32.15 19.21 43.56
N VAL A 80 31.10 19.60 44.28
CA VAL A 80 30.07 20.60 44.00
C VAL A 80 30.61 22.02 43.74
N ARG A 81 30.14 22.73 42.70
CA ARG A 81 29.54 24.10 42.76
C ARG A 81 29.18 24.66 41.38
N ALA A 82 28.07 25.37 41.34
CA ALA A 82 27.63 26.21 40.23
C ALA A 82 28.61 27.38 39.98
N TYR A 83 28.96 27.61 38.71
CA TYR A 83 29.52 28.88 38.24
C TYR A 83 29.05 29.17 36.81
N HIS A 84 28.48 30.36 36.62
CA HIS A 84 28.27 30.98 35.32
C HIS A 84 29.63 31.28 34.67
N SER A 85 29.79 30.92 33.39
CA SER A 85 30.81 31.52 32.53
C SER A 85 30.23 31.79 31.13
N ARG A 86 30.47 33.01 30.65
CA ARG A 86 30.09 33.49 29.32
C ARG A 86 30.91 32.75 28.26
N VAL A 87 30.24 32.19 27.26
CA VAL A 87 30.89 31.62 26.08
C VAL A 87 30.93 32.67 24.97
N ASN A 88 32.14 32.98 24.51
CA ASN A 88 32.40 33.80 23.32
C ASN A 88 31.85 33.10 22.06
N ARG A 89 31.01 33.81 21.29
CA ARG A 89 30.53 33.37 19.98
C ARG A 89 31.71 33.30 19.00
N ALA A 90 32.05 32.11 18.52
CA ALA A 90 32.84 31.94 17.32
C ALA A 90 32.00 32.35 16.09
N LYS A 91 32.54 33.23 15.26
CA LYS A 91 31.92 33.74 14.04
C LYS A 91 31.85 32.63 12.99
N LEU A 92 30.63 32.22 12.63
CA LEU A 92 30.37 31.48 11.40
C LEU A 92 30.42 32.46 10.23
N HIS A 93 31.13 32.09 9.18
CA HIS A 93 31.26 32.85 7.94
C HIS A 93 29.87 33.07 7.29
N THR A 94 29.46 34.34 7.22
CA THR A 94 28.31 34.80 6.46
C THR A 94 28.70 34.94 4.99
N SER A 95 28.06 34.18 4.11
CA SER A 95 27.89 34.60 2.70
C SER A 95 26.80 35.66 2.63
N THR A 96 27.04 36.67 1.81
CA THR A 96 26.35 37.94 1.67
C THR A 96 24.85 37.84 1.33
N ALA A 97 24.09 38.81 1.83
CA ALA A 97 22.70 39.04 1.44
C ALA A 97 22.64 39.50 -0.04
N LYS A 98 21.98 38.71 -0.89
CA LYS A 98 21.39 39.21 -2.13
C LYS A 98 19.89 39.11 -1.98
N GLU A 99 19.23 40.25 -2.19
CA GLU A 99 17.78 40.39 -2.25
C GLU A 99 17.19 39.41 -3.27
N ALA A 100 16.07 38.78 -2.90
CA ALA A 100 15.30 37.94 -3.80
C ALA A 100 14.66 38.82 -4.89
N GLN A 101 15.06 38.64 -6.14
CA GLN A 101 14.34 39.20 -7.28
C GLN A 101 13.22 38.24 -7.69
N ALA A 102 11.99 38.76 -7.77
CA ALA A 102 10.87 38.10 -8.39
C ALA A 102 11.17 37.91 -9.88
N VAL A 103 10.91 36.69 -10.38
CA VAL A 103 10.97 36.39 -11.81
C VAL A 103 9.54 36.34 -12.31
N ASP A 104 9.15 37.34 -13.11
CA ASP A 104 7.87 37.33 -13.82
C ASP A 104 7.88 36.19 -14.85
N ILE A 105 6.92 35.27 -14.73
CA ILE A 105 6.69 34.21 -15.71
C ILE A 105 5.63 34.73 -16.69
N GLU A 106 6.05 35.08 -17.90
CA GLU A 106 5.14 35.34 -19.00
C GLU A 106 4.39 34.05 -19.41
N ASN A 107 3.07 34.19 -19.45
CA ASN A 107 2.10 33.19 -19.85
C ASN A 107 2.25 32.87 -21.35
N VAL A 108 2.63 31.63 -21.69
CA VAL A 108 2.52 31.13 -23.07
C VAL A 108 1.72 29.82 -23.09
N ARG A 109 0.39 29.95 -23.06
CA ARG A 109 -0.53 28.97 -23.66
C ARG A 109 -0.90 29.49 -25.04
N GLY A 110 -0.43 28.83 -26.10
CA GLY A 110 -0.89 29.12 -27.44
C GLY A 110 -0.08 28.48 -28.56
N LYS A 111 -0.61 27.34 -29.06
CA LYS A 111 -0.42 26.80 -30.41
C LYS A 111 0.96 26.21 -30.76
N GLN A 112 1.05 24.88 -30.72
CA GLN A 112 1.91 24.13 -31.65
C GLN A 112 1.16 22.93 -32.24
N GLY A 113 0.78 23.06 -33.51
CA GLY A 113 0.71 21.98 -34.50
C GLY A 113 1.83 22.18 -35.54
N PRO A 114 1.94 21.33 -36.57
CA PRO A 114 2.98 20.29 -36.66
C PRO A 114 4.24 20.68 -37.46
N ILE A 115 5.31 19.91 -37.22
CA ILE A 115 6.64 19.94 -37.85
C ILE A 115 6.55 19.67 -39.37
N PRO A 116 7.34 20.38 -40.21
CA PRO A 116 8.23 19.65 -41.15
C PRO A 116 9.60 20.30 -41.48
N PHE A 117 10.58 19.40 -41.60
CA PHE A 117 11.76 19.33 -42.49
C PHE A 117 12.74 20.51 -42.76
N ALA A 118 14.00 20.22 -42.40
CA ALA A 118 15.25 20.30 -43.16
C ALA A 118 15.61 21.57 -43.97
N HIS A 119 16.75 22.19 -43.60
CA HIS A 119 17.68 22.78 -44.57
C HIS A 119 19.14 22.53 -44.19
N ALA A 120 19.87 21.96 -45.14
CA ALA A 120 21.32 21.87 -45.16
C ALA A 120 21.92 23.26 -45.47
N ALA A 121 22.98 23.64 -44.74
CA ALA A 121 23.84 24.75 -45.12
C ALA A 121 25.30 24.26 -45.16
N GLN A 122 25.93 24.47 -46.31
CA GLN A 122 27.29 24.08 -46.63
C GLN A 122 28.34 24.96 -45.90
N LYS A 123 29.50 24.34 -45.76
CA LYS A 123 30.74 24.77 -45.10
C LYS A 123 31.28 26.14 -45.54
N SER A 124 31.99 26.82 -44.64
CA SER A 124 33.19 27.57 -45.00
C SER A 124 34.37 27.11 -44.16
N ALA A 125 35.53 26.96 -44.81
CA ALA A 125 36.77 26.44 -44.27
C ALA A 125 37.67 27.58 -43.81
N THR A 126 38.21 27.49 -42.60
CA THR A 126 39.35 28.29 -42.15
C THR A 126 40.38 27.39 -41.45
N ALA A 127 41.64 27.62 -41.83
CA ALA A 127 42.79 26.77 -41.57
C ALA A 127 43.11 26.64 -40.07
N LYS A 128 43.44 25.42 -39.62
CA LYS A 128 43.88 25.14 -38.25
C LYS A 128 45.39 24.93 -38.18
N SER A 129 46.02 25.75 -37.34
CA SER A 129 47.39 25.64 -36.87
C SER A 129 47.61 24.29 -36.17
N THR A 130 48.74 23.66 -36.46
CA THR A 130 49.19 22.39 -35.87
C THR A 130 49.92 22.66 -34.54
N HIS A 131 49.16 22.81 -33.46
CA HIS A 131 49.68 22.57 -32.11
C HIS A 131 49.39 21.12 -31.73
N VAL A 132 50.45 20.34 -31.50
CA VAL A 132 50.38 19.00 -30.91
C VAL A 132 49.96 19.18 -29.44
N GLY A 133 48.65 19.13 -29.21
CA GLY A 133 48.07 19.15 -27.87
C GLY A 133 48.39 17.85 -27.13
N ALA A 134 48.67 17.97 -25.83
CA ALA A 134 48.79 16.83 -24.92
C ALA A 134 47.58 15.87 -25.07
N PRO A 135 47.78 14.54 -24.93
CA PRO A 135 46.69 13.59 -25.07
C PRO A 135 45.55 13.95 -24.11
N PRO A 136 44.28 13.93 -24.57
CA PRO A 136 43.15 14.25 -23.73
C PRO A 136 43.15 13.30 -22.53
N ALA A 137 43.04 13.85 -21.32
CA ALA A 137 42.85 13.05 -20.12
C ALA A 137 41.73 12.04 -20.38
N PRO A 138 41.87 10.76 -19.96
CA PRO A 138 40.85 9.75 -20.22
C PRO A 138 39.51 10.29 -19.74
N GLN A 139 38.58 10.48 -20.67
CA GLN A 139 37.23 10.91 -20.35
C GLN A 139 36.66 9.84 -19.45
N THR A 140 36.61 10.13 -18.15
CA THR A 140 35.91 9.28 -17.20
C THR A 140 34.46 9.25 -17.66
N VAL A 141 34.05 8.14 -18.27
CA VAL A 141 32.68 7.96 -18.73
C VAL A 141 31.83 7.99 -17.48
N LYS A 142 31.18 9.13 -17.23
CA LYS A 142 30.20 9.25 -16.15
C LYS A 142 29.02 8.33 -16.50
N PHE A 143 28.42 7.72 -15.50
CA PHE A 143 27.20 6.96 -15.70
C PHE A 143 26.11 7.87 -16.28
N ASP A 144 25.45 7.43 -17.35
CA ASP A 144 24.37 8.16 -17.99
C ASP A 144 23.05 7.85 -17.28
N TYR A 145 22.71 8.70 -16.31
CA TYR A 145 21.48 8.56 -15.53
C TYR A 145 20.23 8.79 -16.40
N GLU A 146 20.25 9.78 -17.29
CA GLU A 146 19.11 10.08 -18.17
C GLU A 146 18.86 8.96 -19.17
N GLY A 147 19.93 8.40 -19.75
CA GLY A 147 19.83 7.21 -20.60
C GLY A 147 19.25 6.01 -19.85
N PHE A 148 19.61 5.81 -18.58
CA PHE A 148 18.99 4.78 -17.75
C PHE A 148 17.49 5.02 -17.53
N TYR A 149 17.09 6.25 -17.16
CA TYR A 149 15.68 6.59 -16.96
C TYR A 149 14.87 6.40 -18.24
N HIS A 150 15.38 6.91 -19.36
CA HIS A 150 14.76 6.73 -20.66
C HIS A 150 14.57 5.24 -20.99
N ASN A 151 15.59 4.42 -20.79
CA ASN A 151 15.51 2.98 -21.03
C ASN A 151 14.47 2.28 -20.13
N GLU A 152 14.35 2.64 -18.85
CA GLU A 152 13.33 2.07 -17.97
C GLU A 152 11.91 2.51 -18.34
N LEU A 153 11.71 3.77 -18.75
CA LEU A 153 10.42 4.29 -19.22
C LEU A 153 10.04 3.69 -20.58
N ASP A 154 11.00 3.54 -21.49
CA ASP A 154 10.82 2.92 -22.79
C ASP A 154 10.35 1.47 -22.66
N LYS A 155 10.85 0.71 -21.66
CA LYS A 155 10.34 -0.63 -21.36
C LYS A 155 8.85 -0.59 -21.04
N LYS A 156 8.42 0.36 -20.20
CA LYS A 156 7.00 0.57 -19.83
C LYS A 156 6.12 0.98 -21.00
N HIS A 157 6.66 1.77 -21.94
CA HIS A 157 5.93 2.13 -23.16
C HIS A 157 5.83 0.95 -24.14
N LYS A 158 6.91 0.15 -24.28
CA LYS A 158 6.95 -1.02 -25.16
C LYS A 158 6.04 -2.15 -24.68
N ASP A 159 6.04 -2.44 -23.37
CA ASP A 159 5.17 -3.46 -22.77
C ASP A 159 3.74 -2.95 -22.47
N LYS A 160 3.44 -1.70 -22.84
CA LYS A 160 2.14 -1.03 -22.64
C LYS A 160 1.69 -0.93 -21.19
N SER A 161 2.58 -1.12 -20.21
CA SER A 161 2.29 -0.97 -18.77
C SER A 161 2.52 0.44 -18.23
N TYR A 162 2.98 1.39 -19.06
CA TYR A 162 3.04 2.81 -18.70
C TYR A 162 1.64 3.33 -18.34
N ARG A 163 1.54 4.06 -17.23
CA ARG A 163 0.26 4.51 -16.67
C ARG A 163 0.03 5.98 -16.96
N TYR A 164 -1.09 6.27 -17.61
CA TYR A 164 -1.65 7.62 -17.71
C TYR A 164 -2.75 7.73 -16.67
N PHE A 165 -2.69 8.73 -15.80
CA PHE A 165 -3.69 8.91 -14.74
C PHE A 165 -4.84 9.76 -15.25
N ASN A 166 -6.08 9.30 -14.99
CA ASN A 166 -7.29 10.04 -15.27
C ASN A 166 -7.54 11.08 -14.17
N ASN A 167 -7.72 12.35 -14.55
CA ASN A 167 -8.15 13.40 -13.62
C ASN A 167 -9.64 13.19 -13.29
N ILE A 168 -9.93 12.71 -12.07
CA ILE A 168 -11.29 12.35 -11.63
C ILE A 168 -11.53 12.97 -10.25
N ASN A 169 -12.47 13.92 -10.20
CA ASN A 169 -12.81 14.69 -9.01
C ASN A 169 -14.17 14.23 -8.49
N ARG A 170 -14.16 13.36 -7.47
CA ARG A 170 -15.38 12.76 -6.90
C ARG A 170 -16.27 13.81 -6.23
N LEU A 171 -17.57 13.74 -6.47
CA LEU A 171 -18.54 14.73 -5.99
C LEU A 171 -19.26 14.20 -4.75
N ALA A 172 -18.99 14.78 -3.58
CA ALA A 172 -19.60 14.34 -2.31
C ALA A 172 -21.15 14.37 -2.35
N LYS A 173 -21.73 15.42 -2.96
CA LYS A 173 -23.19 15.62 -3.04
C LYS A 173 -23.88 14.80 -4.13
N GLU A 174 -23.12 14.20 -5.04
CA GLU A 174 -23.65 13.46 -6.20
C GLU A 174 -23.05 12.05 -6.27
N PHE A 175 -22.60 11.48 -5.16
CA PHE A 175 -22.01 10.14 -5.13
C PHE A 175 -22.93 9.11 -5.81
N PRO A 176 -22.43 8.27 -6.74
CA PRO A 176 -21.02 7.98 -7.06
C PRO A 176 -20.46 8.76 -8.28
N ARG A 177 -20.99 9.94 -8.58
CA ARG A 177 -20.55 10.77 -9.71
C ARG A 177 -19.24 11.50 -9.41
N ALA A 178 -18.53 11.84 -10.48
CA ALA A 178 -17.33 12.67 -10.48
C ALA A 178 -17.34 13.59 -11.70
N HIS A 179 -16.44 14.56 -11.74
CA HIS A 179 -16.14 15.31 -12.96
C HIS A 179 -14.68 15.09 -13.41
N LYS A 180 -14.42 15.21 -14.71
CA LYS A 180 -13.06 15.16 -15.27
C LYS A 180 -12.36 16.51 -15.08
N GLU A 181 -11.72 17.05 -16.12
CA GLU A 181 -11.06 18.36 -16.09
C GLU A 181 -12.06 19.51 -15.87
N SER A 182 -13.19 19.49 -16.58
CA SER A 182 -14.29 20.45 -16.44
C SER A 182 -15.36 19.90 -15.49
N LYS A 183 -16.03 20.78 -14.73
CA LYS A 183 -17.09 20.42 -13.77
C LYS A 183 -18.37 19.94 -14.45
N GLU A 184 -18.54 20.32 -15.71
CA GLU A 184 -19.68 19.99 -16.56
C GLU A 184 -19.54 18.58 -17.15
N ASP A 185 -18.31 18.11 -17.36
CA ASP A 185 -17.99 16.79 -17.90
C ASP A 185 -18.02 15.72 -16.79
N LYS A 186 -19.25 15.26 -16.48
CA LYS A 186 -19.54 14.33 -15.39
C LYS A 186 -19.56 12.86 -15.82
N VAL A 187 -18.97 12.02 -14.98
CA VAL A 187 -18.90 10.55 -15.16
C VAL A 187 -19.41 9.80 -13.94
N THR A 188 -19.81 8.54 -14.09
CA THR A 188 -20.12 7.63 -12.98
C THR A 188 -18.88 6.79 -12.64
N VAL A 189 -18.45 6.81 -11.38
CA VAL A 189 -17.23 6.10 -10.94
C VAL A 189 -17.57 4.72 -10.40
N TRP A 190 -17.08 3.69 -11.09
CA TRP A 190 -17.35 2.28 -10.77
C TRP A 190 -16.13 1.51 -10.26
N CYS A 191 -14.97 2.16 -10.13
CA CYS A 191 -13.72 1.53 -9.65
C CYS A 191 -13.14 2.19 -8.39
N SER A 192 -13.96 2.95 -7.65
CA SER A 192 -13.55 3.53 -6.37
C SER A 192 -13.58 2.49 -5.26
N ASN A 193 -12.59 2.54 -4.34
CA ASN A 193 -12.61 1.72 -3.14
C ASN A 193 -13.30 2.39 -1.95
N ASP A 194 -13.95 3.54 -2.13
CA ASP A 194 -14.87 4.13 -1.13
C ASP A 194 -16.18 3.35 -1.13
N TYR A 195 -16.09 2.09 -0.70
CA TYR A 195 -17.05 1.03 -0.94
C TYR A 195 -18.46 1.32 -0.41
N LEU A 196 -18.53 2.08 0.68
CA LEU A 196 -19.78 2.43 1.37
C LEU A 196 -20.11 3.92 1.23
N GLY A 197 -19.31 4.69 0.48
CA GLY A 197 -19.51 6.14 0.35
C GLY A 197 -19.27 6.91 1.64
N MET A 198 -18.45 6.40 2.56
CA MET A 198 -18.15 7.07 3.82
C MET A 198 -17.35 8.36 3.62
N GLY A 199 -16.64 8.50 2.50
CA GLY A 199 -15.94 9.73 2.14
C GLY A 199 -16.86 10.94 1.93
N ARG A 200 -18.18 10.71 1.84
CA ARG A 200 -19.21 11.77 1.76
C ARG A 200 -20.27 11.68 2.85
N ASN A 201 -20.12 10.77 3.81
CA ASN A 201 -21.12 10.57 4.85
C ASN A 201 -21.22 11.84 5.74
N PRO A 202 -22.44 12.38 5.99
CA PRO A 202 -22.60 13.60 6.76
C PRO A 202 -21.99 13.56 8.17
N HIS A 203 -22.03 12.42 8.87
CA HIS A 203 -21.42 12.26 10.19
C HIS A 203 -19.91 12.37 10.13
N VAL A 204 -19.30 11.72 9.14
CA VAL A 204 -17.85 11.77 8.91
C VAL A 204 -17.42 13.19 8.59
N LEU A 205 -18.10 13.84 7.64
CA LEU A 205 -17.78 15.22 7.25
C LEU A 205 -17.95 16.21 8.40
N LYS A 206 -19.02 16.08 9.20
CA LYS A 206 -19.26 16.91 10.38
C LYS A 206 -18.12 16.78 11.40
N ALA A 207 -17.75 15.55 11.76
CA ALA A 207 -16.65 15.31 12.70
C ALA A 207 -15.31 15.88 12.20
N MET A 208 -15.05 15.77 10.89
CA MET A 208 -13.87 16.38 10.27
C MET A 208 -13.91 17.91 10.34
N HIS A 209 -15.04 18.53 10.01
CA HIS A 209 -15.20 19.99 10.05
C HIS A 209 -15.02 20.55 11.47
N GLU A 210 -15.71 19.98 12.45
CA GLU A 210 -15.59 20.40 13.86
C GLU A 210 -14.13 20.27 14.34
N THR A 211 -13.45 19.18 14.00
CA THR A 211 -12.04 18.99 14.37
C THR A 211 -11.10 19.97 13.66
N LEU A 212 -11.39 20.34 12.41
CA LEU A 212 -10.60 21.34 11.67
C LEU A 212 -10.67 22.72 12.31
N GLU A 213 -11.85 23.13 12.78
CA GLU A 213 -12.02 24.43 13.44
C GLU A 213 -11.22 24.50 14.76
N ASP A 214 -11.22 23.42 15.54
CA ASP A 214 -10.55 23.41 16.85
C ASP A 214 -9.04 23.16 16.77
N TYR A 215 -8.59 22.26 15.87
CA TYR A 215 -7.22 21.74 15.85
C TYR A 215 -6.42 22.07 14.59
N GLY A 216 -7.05 22.69 13.60
CA GLY A 216 -6.43 23.01 12.32
C GLY A 216 -6.11 21.77 11.46
N ALA A 217 -5.24 21.96 10.48
CA ALA A 217 -4.99 20.96 9.44
C ALA A 217 -4.03 19.82 9.88
N GLY A 218 -2.75 20.11 10.06
CA GLY A 218 -1.73 19.10 10.31
C GLY A 218 -1.47 18.83 11.79
N ALA A 219 -1.07 17.61 12.14
CA ALA A 219 -0.67 17.28 13.51
C ALA A 219 0.61 18.00 13.99
N GLY A 220 1.38 18.59 13.07
CA GLY A 220 2.54 19.43 13.40
C GLY A 220 3.81 18.67 13.86
N GLY A 221 3.78 17.34 13.94
CA GLY A 221 4.95 16.56 14.32
C GLY A 221 4.74 15.04 14.29
N THR A 222 5.77 14.30 14.70
CA THR A 222 5.71 12.83 14.82
C THR A 222 4.95 12.44 16.09
N ARG A 223 4.58 11.15 16.23
CA ARG A 223 3.92 10.67 17.45
C ARG A 223 4.69 11.01 18.74
N ASN A 224 6.02 11.00 18.71
CA ASN A 224 6.82 11.32 19.91
C ASN A 224 7.01 12.84 20.13
N ILE A 225 6.87 13.66 19.08
CA ILE A 225 7.18 15.09 19.13
C ILE A 225 5.92 15.85 18.70
N SER A 226 5.11 16.24 19.69
CA SER A 226 3.86 17.03 19.56
C SER A 226 2.76 16.48 18.64
N GLY A 227 2.95 15.35 17.94
CA GLY A 227 1.97 14.75 17.03
C GLY A 227 1.12 13.62 17.64
N HIS A 228 1.22 13.36 18.94
CA HIS A 228 0.32 12.46 19.66
C HIS A 228 -0.75 13.27 20.40
N ASN A 229 -2.00 13.06 20.00
CA ASN A 229 -3.16 13.82 20.45
C ASN A 229 -4.32 12.88 20.76
N GLN A 230 -5.40 13.42 21.34
CA GLN A 230 -6.58 12.64 21.73
C GLN A 230 -7.22 11.88 20.56
N HIS A 231 -7.14 12.39 19.33
CA HIS A 231 -7.76 11.76 18.16
C HIS A 231 -6.99 10.50 17.75
N ALA A 232 -5.66 10.50 17.88
CA ALA A 232 -4.85 9.30 17.70
C ALA A 232 -5.20 8.23 18.75
N VAL A 233 -5.27 8.62 20.03
CA VAL A 233 -5.63 7.73 21.14
C VAL A 233 -7.02 7.13 20.94
N ALA A 234 -8.02 7.98 20.65
CA ALA A 234 -9.40 7.54 20.49
C ALA A 234 -9.59 6.64 19.27
N LEU A 235 -8.91 6.92 18.16
CA LEU A 235 -8.97 6.07 16.97
C LEU A 235 -8.32 4.70 17.23
N GLU A 236 -7.15 4.66 17.89
CA GLU A 236 -6.49 3.39 18.26
C GLU A 236 -7.37 2.55 19.19
N ASP A 237 -7.99 3.15 20.20
CA ASP A 237 -8.95 2.47 21.08
C ASP A 237 -10.19 1.96 20.31
N THR A 238 -10.71 2.76 19.38
CA THR A 238 -11.85 2.37 18.54
C THR A 238 -11.51 1.17 17.65
N VAL A 239 -10.32 1.15 17.04
CA VAL A 239 -9.84 0.03 16.22
C VAL A 239 -9.61 -1.22 17.07
N ALA A 240 -9.01 -1.08 18.26
CA ALA A 240 -8.80 -2.21 19.18
C ALA A 240 -10.15 -2.85 19.58
N LYS A 241 -11.14 -2.01 19.91
CA LYS A 241 -12.51 -2.45 20.23
C LYS A 241 -13.22 -3.13 19.06
N LEU A 242 -13.10 -2.58 17.85
CA LEU A 242 -13.68 -3.18 16.64
C LEU A 242 -13.18 -4.61 16.44
N HIS A 243 -11.88 -4.83 16.66
CA HIS A 243 -11.24 -6.11 16.41
C HIS A 243 -11.21 -7.07 17.60
N ALA A 244 -11.83 -6.69 18.73
CA ALA A 244 -11.72 -7.39 20.01
C ALA A 244 -10.25 -7.70 20.42
N LYS A 245 -9.32 -6.78 20.10
CA LYS A 245 -7.89 -6.92 20.44
C LYS A 245 -7.50 -6.00 21.59
N GLU A 246 -6.42 -6.37 22.28
CA GLU A 246 -5.91 -5.62 23.43
C GLU A 246 -5.45 -4.21 23.05
N ALA A 247 -4.90 -4.03 21.84
CA ALA A 247 -4.42 -2.74 21.37
C ALA A 247 -4.45 -2.66 19.84
N ALA A 248 -4.36 -1.42 19.34
CA ALA A 248 -4.14 -1.12 17.94
C ALA A 248 -3.14 0.03 17.77
N LEU A 249 -2.56 0.15 16.57
CA LEU A 249 -1.60 1.21 16.22
C LEU A 249 -1.89 1.76 14.85
N VAL A 250 -2.02 3.09 14.75
CA VAL A 250 -2.35 3.78 13.49
C VAL A 250 -1.08 4.25 12.76
N PHE A 251 -1.08 4.04 11.44
CA PHE A 251 -0.04 4.40 10.48
C PHE A 251 -0.60 5.31 9.38
N SER A 252 0.30 5.93 8.61
CA SER A 252 -0.04 6.80 7.48
C SER A 252 -0.84 6.12 6.37
N SER A 253 -0.68 4.81 6.19
CA SER A 253 -1.46 3.98 5.26
C SER A 253 -1.31 2.51 5.66
N CYS A 254 -2.20 1.63 5.16
CA CYS A 254 -2.02 0.19 5.37
C CYS A 254 -0.83 -0.37 4.56
N TYR A 255 -0.40 0.32 3.50
CA TYR A 255 0.87 -0.01 2.85
C TYR A 255 2.02 0.06 3.86
N VAL A 256 2.09 1.16 4.60
CA VAL A 256 3.12 1.38 5.64
C VAL A 256 2.90 0.45 6.83
N ALA A 257 1.65 0.21 7.26
CA ALA A 257 1.37 -0.73 8.35
C ALA A 257 1.89 -2.14 8.03
N ASN A 258 1.60 -2.66 6.83
CA ASN A 258 2.07 -3.98 6.40
C ASN A 258 3.59 -4.03 6.26
N ASP A 259 4.17 -3.06 5.53
CA ASP A 259 5.61 -3.00 5.30
C ASP A 259 6.38 -2.92 6.63
N ALA A 260 6.02 -1.94 7.47
CA ALA A 260 6.72 -1.70 8.72
C ALA A 260 6.57 -2.85 9.71
N THR A 261 5.40 -3.47 9.81
CA THR A 261 5.16 -4.57 10.75
C THR A 261 5.90 -5.84 10.33
N LEU A 262 5.75 -6.27 9.07
CA LEU A 262 6.41 -7.47 8.57
C LEU A 262 7.94 -7.29 8.52
N ALA A 263 8.44 -6.11 8.13
CA ALA A 263 9.86 -5.80 8.15
C ALA A 263 10.45 -5.86 9.57
N THR A 264 9.73 -5.27 10.55
CA THR A 264 10.18 -5.23 11.95
C THR A 264 10.17 -6.63 12.57
N LEU A 265 9.07 -7.38 12.44
CA LEU A 265 8.99 -8.73 13.01
C LEU A 265 10.00 -9.68 12.37
N GLY A 266 10.04 -9.74 11.03
CA GLY A 266 10.94 -10.66 10.33
C GLY A 266 12.42 -10.36 10.57
N SER A 267 12.80 -9.10 10.80
CA SER A 267 14.20 -8.74 11.11
C SER A 267 14.59 -8.92 12.57
N LYS A 268 13.62 -8.98 13.50
CA LYS A 268 13.87 -9.09 14.94
C LYS A 268 13.70 -10.50 15.49
N LEU A 269 12.78 -11.29 14.94
CA LEU A 269 12.56 -12.67 15.34
C LEU A 269 13.74 -13.55 14.84
N PRO A 270 14.44 -14.27 15.74
CA PRO A 270 15.61 -15.06 15.36
C PRO A 270 15.21 -16.19 14.42
N ASN A 271 15.90 -16.34 13.30
CA ASN A 271 15.62 -17.39 12.30
C ASN A 271 14.17 -17.38 11.75
N CYS A 272 13.51 -16.23 11.76
CA CYS A 272 12.12 -16.11 11.30
C CYS A 272 11.94 -16.64 9.87
N VAL A 273 10.87 -17.43 9.68
CA VAL A 273 10.40 -17.84 8.35
C VAL A 273 9.03 -17.24 8.12
N ILE A 274 8.87 -16.50 7.02
CA ILE A 274 7.58 -15.93 6.62
C ILE A 274 7.01 -16.76 5.47
N LEU A 275 5.84 -17.33 5.70
CA LEU A 275 5.02 -18.02 4.71
C LEU A 275 4.04 -17.01 4.12
N SER A 276 4.13 -16.77 2.82
CA SER A 276 3.36 -15.74 2.12
C SER A 276 2.46 -16.39 1.08
N ASP A 277 1.17 -16.03 1.09
CA ASP A 277 0.31 -16.36 -0.04
C ASP A 277 0.89 -15.76 -1.34
N SER A 278 0.76 -16.49 -2.45
CA SER A 278 1.30 -16.08 -3.76
C SER A 278 0.66 -14.82 -4.35
N LEU A 279 -0.54 -14.44 -3.91
CA LEU A 279 -1.27 -13.24 -4.36
C LEU A 279 -1.27 -12.10 -3.35
N ASN A 280 -0.47 -12.19 -2.27
CA ASN A 280 -0.35 -11.12 -1.29
C ASN A 280 -0.03 -9.77 -1.92
N HIS A 281 -0.64 -8.73 -1.38
CA HIS A 281 -0.46 -7.36 -1.80
C HIS A 281 1.01 -6.91 -1.75
N ALA A 282 1.37 -5.99 -2.65
CA ALA A 282 2.73 -5.48 -2.80
C ALA A 282 3.32 -4.94 -1.48
N SER A 283 2.50 -4.34 -0.60
CA SER A 283 2.97 -3.85 0.71
C SER A 283 3.49 -4.96 1.62
N MET A 284 2.81 -6.11 1.64
CA MET A 284 3.26 -7.28 2.40
C MET A 284 4.52 -7.86 1.79
N ILE A 285 4.56 -7.98 0.46
CA ILE A 285 5.75 -8.46 -0.25
C ILE A 285 6.96 -7.56 0.04
N GLN A 286 6.80 -6.23 0.05
CA GLN A 286 7.89 -5.31 0.38
C GLN A 286 8.33 -5.48 1.84
N GLY A 287 7.41 -5.53 2.81
CA GLY A 287 7.75 -5.76 4.21
C GLY A 287 8.55 -7.05 4.43
N ILE A 288 8.10 -8.15 3.81
CA ILE A 288 8.81 -9.43 3.85
C ILE A 288 10.21 -9.31 3.24
N ARG A 289 10.34 -8.64 2.09
CA ARG A 289 11.66 -8.43 1.45
C ARG A 289 12.58 -7.54 2.28
N HIS A 290 12.06 -6.47 2.86
CA HIS A 290 12.81 -5.55 3.72
C HIS A 290 13.25 -6.20 5.04
N SER A 291 12.51 -7.21 5.52
CA SER A 291 12.85 -7.94 6.74
C SER A 291 14.17 -8.72 6.64
N GLY A 292 14.53 -9.18 5.43
CA GLY A 292 15.64 -10.13 5.23
C GLY A 292 15.38 -11.56 5.74
N ALA A 293 14.19 -11.84 6.28
CA ALA A 293 13.80 -13.16 6.76
C ALA A 293 13.71 -14.20 5.63
N LYS A 294 13.83 -15.48 5.97
CA LYS A 294 13.57 -16.56 5.00
C LYS A 294 12.10 -16.50 4.58
N LYS A 295 11.84 -16.49 3.27
CA LYS A 295 10.48 -16.49 2.72
C LYS A 295 10.15 -17.83 2.08
N MET A 296 8.96 -18.36 2.32
CA MET A 296 8.36 -19.45 1.56
C MET A 296 7.02 -18.99 0.99
N VAL A 297 6.78 -19.16 -0.31
CA VAL A 297 5.52 -18.74 -0.95
C VAL A 297 4.63 -19.95 -1.16
N PHE A 298 3.44 -19.97 -0.56
CA PHE A 298 2.44 -21.01 -0.83
C PHE A 298 1.49 -20.57 -1.94
N LYS A 299 0.96 -21.54 -2.70
CA LYS A 299 -0.02 -21.30 -3.75
C LYS A 299 -1.26 -20.64 -3.14
N HIS A 300 -1.89 -19.76 -3.93
CA HIS A 300 -3.02 -18.97 -3.46
C HIS A 300 -4.12 -19.82 -2.82
N ASN A 301 -4.46 -19.54 -1.57
CA ASN A 301 -5.47 -20.25 -0.77
C ASN A 301 -5.27 -21.79 -0.66
N ASP A 302 -4.08 -22.31 -0.96
CA ASP A 302 -3.80 -23.76 -0.94
C ASP A 302 -3.30 -24.17 0.46
N ILE A 303 -4.23 -24.65 1.29
CA ILE A 303 -3.95 -25.11 2.67
C ILE A 303 -2.98 -26.30 2.70
N ALA A 304 -3.06 -27.21 1.72
CA ALA A 304 -2.19 -28.38 1.67
C ALA A 304 -0.73 -27.98 1.35
N ASP A 305 -0.54 -27.06 0.41
CA ASP A 305 0.78 -26.51 0.08
C ASP A 305 1.35 -25.66 1.23
N LEU A 306 0.50 -24.91 1.96
CA LEU A 306 0.89 -24.22 3.18
C LEU A 306 1.36 -25.21 4.26
N GLU A 307 0.58 -26.26 4.54
CA GLU A 307 0.93 -27.27 5.53
C GLU A 307 2.24 -27.98 5.20
N ALA A 308 2.44 -28.41 3.95
CA ALA A 308 3.67 -29.05 3.51
C ALA A 308 4.90 -28.15 3.74
N LYS A 309 4.75 -26.84 3.55
CA LYS A 309 5.81 -25.86 3.82
C LYS A 309 6.05 -25.69 5.31
N LEU A 310 5.00 -25.63 6.14
CA LEU A 310 5.11 -25.54 7.59
C LEU A 310 5.84 -26.75 8.18
N GLN A 311 5.51 -27.95 7.72
CA GLN A 311 6.18 -29.20 8.13
C GLN A 311 7.68 -29.21 7.83
N SER A 312 8.12 -28.48 6.80
CA SER A 312 9.54 -28.41 6.44
C SER A 312 10.37 -27.47 7.33
N ILE A 313 9.73 -26.69 8.21
CA ILE A 313 10.38 -25.70 9.06
C ILE A 313 10.59 -26.29 10.48
N PRO A 314 11.78 -26.16 11.08
CA PRO A 314 12.01 -26.60 12.46
C PRO A 314 11.00 -25.99 13.44
N SER A 315 10.52 -26.80 14.39
CA SER A 315 9.48 -26.41 15.33
C SER A 315 9.84 -25.15 16.14
N GLU A 316 11.12 -25.02 16.50
CA GLU A 316 11.68 -23.96 17.31
C GLU A 316 11.89 -22.64 16.56
N TYR A 317 11.77 -22.62 15.23
CA TYR A 317 11.87 -21.39 14.45
C TYR A 317 10.55 -20.61 14.55
N PRO A 318 10.58 -19.30 14.79
CA PRO A 318 9.38 -18.46 14.71
C PRO A 318 8.90 -18.39 13.25
N LYS A 319 7.58 -18.49 13.08
CA LYS A 319 6.91 -18.56 11.78
C LYS A 319 5.83 -17.50 11.72
N ILE A 320 5.68 -16.84 10.58
CA ILE A 320 4.58 -15.91 10.31
C ILE A 320 3.86 -16.40 9.06
N ILE A 321 2.55 -16.65 9.13
CA ILE A 321 1.71 -16.92 7.97
C ILE A 321 1.02 -15.60 7.58
N ALA A 322 1.39 -15.04 6.43
CA ALA A 322 0.89 -13.77 5.94
C ALA A 322 -0.04 -13.98 4.75
N PHE A 323 -1.28 -13.51 4.86
CA PHE A 323 -2.34 -13.70 3.86
C PHE A 323 -3.41 -12.59 3.92
N GLU A 324 -4.31 -12.55 2.95
CA GLU A 324 -5.44 -11.60 2.91
C GLU A 324 -6.76 -12.33 3.22
N SER A 325 -7.71 -11.60 3.80
CA SER A 325 -9.09 -12.05 3.95
C SER A 325 -9.86 -11.97 2.63
N VAL A 326 -9.81 -10.83 1.93
CA VAL A 326 -10.47 -10.58 0.64
C VAL A 326 -9.40 -10.10 -0.35
N TYR A 327 -9.08 -10.93 -1.33
CA TYR A 327 -8.02 -10.61 -2.28
C TYR A 327 -8.50 -9.58 -3.31
N SER A 328 -7.84 -8.43 -3.31
CA SER A 328 -8.32 -7.22 -3.98
C SER A 328 -8.65 -7.36 -5.47
N MET A 329 -7.99 -8.23 -6.22
CA MET A 329 -8.09 -8.28 -7.69
C MET A 329 -9.00 -9.39 -8.21
N CYS A 330 -9.06 -10.54 -7.53
CA CYS A 330 -9.89 -11.69 -7.90
C CYS A 330 -11.16 -11.80 -7.05
N GLY A 331 -11.21 -11.18 -5.87
CA GLY A 331 -12.35 -11.25 -4.97
C GLY A 331 -12.48 -12.57 -4.22
N SER A 332 -11.48 -13.45 -4.28
CA SER A 332 -11.44 -14.67 -3.46
C SER A 332 -11.32 -14.34 -1.97
N ILE A 333 -11.74 -15.28 -1.14
CA ILE A 333 -11.70 -15.17 0.32
C ILE A 333 -10.64 -16.12 0.87
N GLY A 334 -9.82 -15.65 1.80
CA GLY A 334 -8.80 -16.47 2.46
C GLY A 334 -9.43 -17.51 3.41
N PRO A 335 -8.89 -18.74 3.47
CA PRO A 335 -9.33 -19.77 4.42
C PRO A 335 -8.80 -19.49 5.83
N ILE A 336 -9.39 -18.50 6.51
CA ILE A 336 -8.86 -17.94 7.77
C ILE A 336 -8.85 -19.00 8.89
N GLU A 337 -9.92 -19.77 9.03
CA GLU A 337 -10.06 -20.78 10.10
C GLU A 337 -8.98 -21.86 9.96
N GLU A 338 -8.83 -22.42 8.76
CA GLU A 338 -7.87 -23.48 8.46
C GLU A 338 -6.42 -22.98 8.56
N ILE A 339 -6.16 -21.71 8.22
CA ILE A 339 -4.84 -21.10 8.43
C ILE A 339 -4.57 -20.94 9.93
N CYS A 340 -5.56 -20.57 10.74
CA CYS A 340 -5.41 -20.51 12.20
C CYS A 340 -5.16 -21.90 12.78
N ASP A 341 -5.85 -22.95 12.31
CA ASP A 341 -5.61 -24.33 12.72
C ASP A 341 -4.15 -24.75 12.46
N LEU A 342 -3.63 -24.44 11.28
CA LEU A 342 -2.23 -24.70 10.94
C LEU A 342 -1.25 -23.84 11.74
N ALA A 343 -1.60 -22.58 12.02
CA ALA A 343 -0.76 -21.70 12.82
C ALA A 343 -0.56 -22.27 14.23
N GLU A 344 -1.65 -22.69 14.89
CA GLU A 344 -1.62 -23.34 16.19
C GLU A 344 -0.83 -24.66 16.15
N LYS A 345 -1.12 -25.52 15.17
CA LYS A 345 -0.46 -26.83 15.01
C LYS A 345 1.05 -26.74 14.84
N TYR A 346 1.56 -25.74 14.14
CA TYR A 346 2.98 -25.61 13.79
C TYR A 346 3.71 -24.47 14.53
N GLY A 347 3.05 -23.82 15.49
CA GLY A 347 3.62 -22.73 16.29
C GLY A 347 4.00 -21.51 15.44
N ALA A 348 3.10 -21.09 14.55
CA ALA A 348 3.20 -19.86 13.78
C ALA A 348 2.24 -18.80 14.33
N ILE A 349 2.55 -17.53 14.07
CA ILE A 349 1.57 -16.44 14.23
C ILE A 349 0.94 -16.10 12.88
N THR A 350 -0.29 -15.60 12.90
CA THR A 350 -1.04 -15.17 11.73
C THR A 350 -0.95 -13.66 11.52
N PHE A 351 -0.68 -13.26 10.28
CA PHE A 351 -0.74 -11.89 9.81
C PHE A 351 -1.83 -11.83 8.74
N LEU A 352 -3.00 -11.31 9.12
CA LEU A 352 -4.18 -11.23 8.29
C LEU A 352 -4.41 -9.78 7.84
N ASP A 353 -4.38 -9.57 6.53
CA ASP A 353 -4.78 -8.31 5.93
C ASP A 353 -6.31 -8.30 5.65
N GLU A 354 -7.03 -7.43 6.36
CA GLU A 354 -8.48 -7.20 6.25
C GLU A 354 -8.83 -5.89 5.53
N VAL A 355 -7.90 -5.33 4.75
CA VAL A 355 -8.04 -4.05 4.07
C VAL A 355 -9.24 -3.98 3.13
N HIS A 356 -9.55 -5.09 2.45
CA HIS A 356 -10.70 -5.20 1.55
C HIS A 356 -11.91 -5.86 2.22
N ALA A 357 -11.95 -5.90 3.54
CA ALA A 357 -13.02 -6.52 4.30
C ALA A 357 -13.59 -5.62 5.40
N VAL A 358 -12.72 -4.92 6.12
CA VAL A 358 -13.14 -4.01 7.19
C VAL A 358 -14.14 -2.98 6.69
N GLY A 359 -15.16 -2.75 7.50
CA GLY A 359 -16.34 -1.97 7.20
C GLY A 359 -17.42 -2.72 6.42
N MET A 360 -17.15 -3.88 5.82
CA MET A 360 -18.05 -4.56 4.84
C MET A 360 -18.50 -5.98 5.23
N TYR A 361 -17.77 -6.66 6.12
CA TYR A 361 -18.08 -8.04 6.54
C TYR A 361 -18.15 -8.15 8.06
N GLY A 362 -18.99 -9.07 8.52
CA GLY A 362 -19.37 -9.23 9.92
C GLY A 362 -20.55 -8.32 10.28
N PRO A 363 -21.26 -8.61 11.39
CA PRO A 363 -22.40 -7.80 11.82
C PRO A 363 -21.99 -6.34 12.10
N HIS A 364 -20.77 -6.12 12.62
CA HIS A 364 -20.26 -4.78 12.95
C HIS A 364 -19.27 -4.22 11.92
N GLY A 365 -18.95 -4.99 10.88
CA GLY A 365 -17.98 -4.56 9.88
C GLY A 365 -16.52 -4.74 10.33
N ALA A 366 -16.21 -5.65 11.26
CA ALA A 366 -14.83 -5.85 11.68
C ALA A 366 -13.99 -6.63 10.65
N GLY A 367 -14.60 -7.38 9.74
CA GLY A 367 -13.90 -8.11 8.69
C GLY A 367 -14.48 -9.49 8.42
N VAL A 368 -13.81 -10.27 7.56
CA VAL A 368 -14.18 -11.66 7.28
C VAL A 368 -13.98 -12.52 8.53
N ALA A 369 -12.93 -12.29 9.33
CA ALA A 369 -12.71 -13.06 10.55
C ALA A 369 -13.90 -12.95 11.54
N GLU A 370 -14.51 -11.76 11.64
CA GLU A 370 -15.77 -11.58 12.38
C GLU A 370 -16.95 -12.26 11.69
N HIS A 371 -16.99 -12.22 10.35
CA HIS A 371 -18.06 -12.81 9.55
C HIS A 371 -18.14 -14.34 9.70
N LEU A 372 -17.03 -15.03 9.88
CA LEU A 372 -17.05 -16.50 10.01
C LEU A 372 -17.79 -16.96 11.29
N ASP A 373 -17.84 -16.12 12.32
CA ASP A 373 -18.63 -16.31 13.54
C ASP A 373 -19.82 -15.32 13.63
N TYR A 374 -20.45 -14.99 12.48
CA TYR A 374 -21.42 -13.89 12.35
C TYR A 374 -22.52 -13.88 13.42
N GLU A 375 -23.21 -15.01 13.64
CA GLU A 375 -24.32 -15.06 14.59
C GLU A 375 -23.86 -14.93 16.05
N ALA A 376 -22.67 -15.43 16.38
CA ALA A 376 -22.09 -15.28 17.71
C ALA A 376 -21.75 -13.81 17.99
N HIS A 377 -21.14 -13.12 17.02
CA HIS A 377 -20.87 -11.68 17.12
C HIS A 377 -22.17 -10.85 17.12
N LYS A 378 -23.19 -11.24 16.37
CA LYS A 378 -24.50 -10.56 16.42
C LYS A 378 -25.16 -10.69 17.79
N ALA A 379 -24.99 -11.82 18.47
CA ALA A 379 -25.54 -12.06 19.80
C ALA A 379 -24.78 -11.33 20.92
N GLY A 380 -23.54 -10.90 20.69
CA GLY A 380 -22.74 -10.18 21.67
C GLY A 380 -21.24 -10.18 21.37
N ARG A 381 -20.41 -10.27 22.41
CA ARG A 381 -18.94 -10.34 22.28
C ARG A 381 -18.47 -11.72 22.73
N PRO A 382 -18.57 -12.74 21.86
CA PRO A 382 -18.09 -14.08 22.16
C PRO A 382 -16.57 -14.08 22.39
N HIS A 383 -16.08 -15.16 23.01
CA HIS A 383 -14.65 -15.44 23.15
C HIS A 383 -14.35 -16.79 22.48
N GLY A 384 -13.13 -16.97 21.98
CA GLY A 384 -12.70 -18.16 21.26
C GLY A 384 -13.16 -18.20 19.81
N THR A 385 -13.51 -17.05 19.22
CA THR A 385 -13.90 -16.96 17.80
C THR A 385 -12.68 -17.03 16.87
N ILE A 386 -12.93 -17.18 15.58
CA ILE A 386 -11.90 -17.11 14.54
C ILE A 386 -11.20 -15.74 14.58
N GLN A 387 -11.95 -14.66 14.82
CA GLN A 387 -11.35 -13.33 15.02
C GLN A 387 -10.39 -13.29 16.22
N ASP A 388 -10.70 -13.97 17.32
CA ASP A 388 -9.80 -14.05 18.49
C ASP A 388 -8.49 -14.78 18.17
N ARG A 389 -8.57 -15.82 17.34
CA ARG A 389 -7.43 -16.68 16.95
C ARG A 389 -6.42 -15.98 16.03
N VAL A 390 -6.81 -14.93 15.32
CA VAL A 390 -5.89 -14.13 14.48
C VAL A 390 -4.96 -13.28 15.36
N ASP A 391 -3.65 -13.43 15.23
CA ASP A 391 -2.67 -12.71 16.07
C ASP A 391 -2.54 -11.23 15.69
N ILE A 392 -2.51 -10.96 14.38
CA ILE A 392 -2.28 -9.63 13.82
C ILE A 392 -3.29 -9.38 12.70
N ILE A 393 -4.17 -8.41 12.93
CA ILE A 393 -5.08 -7.91 11.89
C ILE A 393 -4.53 -6.58 11.38
N THR A 394 -4.42 -6.42 10.07
CA THR A 394 -4.19 -5.11 9.45
C THR A 394 -5.39 -4.63 8.68
N GLY A 395 -5.60 -3.32 8.66
CA GLY A 395 -6.72 -2.73 7.96
C GLY A 395 -6.42 -1.32 7.47
N THR A 396 -7.30 -0.77 6.64
CA THR A 396 -7.18 0.59 6.12
C THR A 396 -8.34 1.46 6.55
N LEU A 397 -8.07 2.76 6.67
CA LEU A 397 -9.08 3.79 6.87
C LEU A 397 -9.53 4.41 5.54
N GLY A 398 -8.86 4.07 4.42
CA GLY A 398 -9.07 4.74 3.12
C GLY A 398 -9.91 3.99 2.10
N LYS A 399 -10.68 2.99 2.54
CA LYS A 399 -11.60 2.22 1.69
C LYS A 399 -13.03 2.36 2.17
N ALA A 400 -13.60 1.31 2.78
CA ALA A 400 -14.97 1.35 3.30
C ALA A 400 -15.21 2.49 4.30
N TYR A 401 -14.18 2.90 5.04
CA TYR A 401 -14.25 4.03 5.99
C TYR A 401 -14.01 5.42 5.38
N GLY A 402 -13.68 5.53 4.08
CA GLY A 402 -13.73 6.80 3.34
C GLY A 402 -12.71 7.88 3.69
N CYS A 403 -11.72 7.60 4.55
CA CYS A 403 -10.69 8.55 4.99
C CYS A 403 -9.31 8.19 4.40
N VAL A 404 -8.23 8.25 5.21
CA VAL A 404 -6.90 7.76 4.83
C VAL A 404 -6.15 7.33 6.09
N GLY A 405 -5.32 6.29 5.95
CA GLY A 405 -4.58 5.68 7.05
C GLY A 405 -4.59 4.16 6.97
N GLY A 406 -3.82 3.54 7.85
CA GLY A 406 -3.88 2.11 8.11
C GLY A 406 -3.59 1.81 9.56
N TYR A 407 -3.80 0.57 9.96
CA TYR A 407 -3.54 0.16 11.33
C TYR A 407 -3.14 -1.31 11.39
N ILE A 408 -2.59 -1.66 12.55
CA ILE A 408 -2.55 -3.05 13.03
C ILE A 408 -3.36 -3.14 14.33
N ALA A 409 -3.94 -4.30 14.60
CA ALA A 409 -4.57 -4.65 15.87
C ALA A 409 -4.09 -6.04 16.31
N GLY A 410 -3.85 -6.22 17.60
CA GLY A 410 -3.33 -7.47 18.16
C GLY A 410 -3.07 -7.36 19.67
N SER A 411 -2.20 -8.22 20.21
CA SER A 411 -1.82 -8.12 21.63
C SER A 411 -1.12 -6.79 21.94
N ALA A 412 -1.28 -6.31 23.17
CA ALA A 412 -0.69 -5.05 23.62
C ALA A 412 0.84 -5.07 23.48
N LYS A 413 1.48 -6.21 23.79
CA LYS A 413 2.94 -6.36 23.66
C LYS A 413 3.42 -6.34 22.21
N LEU A 414 2.67 -6.97 21.29
CA LEU A 414 2.98 -6.89 19.86
C LEU A 414 2.89 -5.45 19.39
N VAL A 415 1.77 -4.79 19.64
CA VAL A 415 1.54 -3.40 19.26
C VAL A 415 2.62 -2.49 19.82
N ASP A 416 2.97 -2.68 21.10
CA ASP A 416 4.00 -1.89 21.76
C ASP A 416 5.40 -2.13 21.17
N THR A 417 5.69 -3.36 20.77
CA THR A 417 6.93 -3.71 20.07
C THR A 417 7.03 -2.97 18.74
N ILE A 418 5.96 -2.98 17.93
CA ILE A 418 5.93 -2.28 16.65
C ILE A 418 6.02 -0.77 16.86
N ARG A 419 5.24 -0.21 17.80
CA ARG A 419 5.30 1.21 18.19
C ARG A 419 6.71 1.67 18.55
N SER A 420 7.48 0.79 19.20
CA SER A 420 8.80 1.12 19.74
C SER A 420 9.95 0.88 18.76
N LEU A 421 9.75 0.03 17.76
CA LEU A 421 10.83 -0.43 16.88
C LEU A 421 10.65 -0.07 15.40
N ALA A 422 9.43 0.15 14.94
CA ALA A 422 9.16 0.30 13.51
C ALA A 422 9.49 1.72 13.01
N PRO A 423 10.52 1.90 12.17
CA PRO A 423 10.93 3.23 11.72
C PRO A 423 9.85 3.93 10.87
N GLY A 424 9.07 3.16 10.10
CA GLY A 424 7.95 3.67 9.32
C GLY A 424 6.80 4.25 10.16
N PHE A 425 6.77 3.95 11.46
CA PHE A 425 5.86 4.58 12.44
C PHE A 425 6.53 5.77 13.14
N ILE A 426 7.77 5.59 13.60
CA ILE A 426 8.45 6.54 14.51
C ILE A 426 8.86 7.84 13.78
N PHE A 427 9.42 7.72 12.58
CA PHE A 427 10.10 8.81 11.87
C PHE A 427 9.24 9.42 10.76
N THR A 428 7.94 9.57 11.03
CA THR A 428 6.99 10.21 10.12
C THR A 428 6.02 11.10 10.89
N THR A 429 5.51 12.13 10.22
CA THR A 429 4.48 13.01 10.78
C THR A 429 3.20 12.21 11.03
N SER A 430 2.55 12.45 12.16
CA SER A 430 1.27 11.83 12.52
C SER A 430 0.16 12.24 11.54
N LEU A 431 -0.88 11.42 11.40
CA LEU A 431 -2.03 11.76 10.58
C LEU A 431 -2.71 13.06 11.08
N PRO A 432 -3.31 13.87 10.19
CA PRO A 432 -4.13 15.01 10.59
C PRO A 432 -5.20 14.65 11.63
N PRO A 433 -5.40 15.45 12.70
CA PRO A 433 -6.45 15.23 13.69
C PRO A 433 -7.84 15.05 13.08
N ALA A 434 -8.20 15.92 12.13
CA ALA A 434 -9.48 15.85 11.42
C ALA A 434 -9.67 14.53 10.67
N THR A 435 -8.62 14.04 9.99
CA THR A 435 -8.66 12.73 9.33
C THR A 435 -8.89 11.59 10.32
N MET A 436 -8.25 11.63 11.50
CA MET A 436 -8.43 10.60 12.53
C MET A 436 -9.83 10.66 13.15
N ALA A 437 -10.37 11.86 13.37
CA ALA A 437 -11.73 12.06 13.86
C ALA A 437 -12.79 11.54 12.86
N GLY A 438 -12.63 11.86 11.57
CA GLY A 438 -13.49 11.34 10.51
C GLY A 438 -13.44 9.81 10.42
N ALA A 439 -12.25 9.22 10.49
CA ALA A 439 -12.08 7.76 10.45
C ALA A 439 -12.73 7.08 11.66
N LYS A 440 -12.59 7.65 12.86
CA LYS A 440 -13.28 7.17 14.06
C LYS A 440 -14.80 7.21 13.87
N ALA A 441 -15.33 8.34 13.40
CA ALA A 441 -16.77 8.50 13.14
C ALA A 441 -17.27 7.48 12.10
N ALA A 442 -16.50 7.20 11.05
CA ALA A 442 -16.85 6.21 10.04
C ALA A 442 -16.91 4.78 10.63
N ILE A 443 -15.93 4.41 11.47
CA ILE A 443 -15.92 3.11 12.14
C ILE A 443 -17.11 2.99 13.10
N GLU A 444 -17.36 4.00 13.93
CA GLU A 444 -18.48 3.98 14.88
C GLU A 444 -19.83 3.92 14.17
N TYR A 445 -20.01 4.70 13.11
CA TYR A 445 -21.22 4.66 12.30
C TYR A 445 -21.43 3.26 11.69
N GLN A 446 -20.40 2.69 11.04
CA GLN A 446 -20.53 1.36 10.43
C GLN A 446 -20.67 0.24 11.47
N THR A 447 -20.08 0.38 12.66
CA THR A 447 -20.27 -0.58 13.76
C THR A 447 -21.75 -0.67 14.15
N ASN A 448 -22.46 0.46 14.16
CA ASN A 448 -23.84 0.55 14.62
C ASN A 448 -24.89 0.46 13.50
N TYR A 449 -24.49 0.66 12.24
CA TYR A 449 -25.39 0.65 11.09
C TYR A 449 -24.93 -0.34 10.02
N GLN A 450 -25.79 -1.31 9.70
CA GLN A 450 -25.49 -2.39 8.75
C GLN A 450 -26.01 -2.12 7.34
N GLY A 451 -26.98 -1.22 7.16
CA GLY A 451 -27.72 -1.09 5.91
C GLY A 451 -26.84 -0.73 4.70
N ASP A 452 -25.76 0.05 4.90
CA ASP A 452 -24.80 0.32 3.82
C ASP A 452 -24.10 -0.95 3.33
N ARG A 453 -23.68 -1.83 4.24
CA ARG A 453 -23.06 -3.11 3.87
C ARG A 453 -24.05 -4.01 3.14
N ARG A 454 -25.28 -4.10 3.63
CA ARG A 454 -26.34 -4.88 2.98
C ARG A 454 -26.61 -4.37 1.57
N LEU A 455 -26.80 -3.07 1.39
CA LEU A 455 -26.98 -2.44 0.08
C LEU A 455 -25.82 -2.76 -0.86
N GLN A 456 -24.58 -2.67 -0.38
CA GLN A 456 -23.41 -3.00 -1.19
C GLN A 456 -23.51 -4.45 -1.73
N GLN A 457 -23.81 -5.42 -0.86
CA GLN A 457 -23.90 -6.83 -1.28
C GLN A 457 -25.03 -7.06 -2.28
N LEU A 458 -26.20 -6.46 -2.05
CA LEU A 458 -27.34 -6.55 -2.95
C LEU A 458 -27.04 -5.93 -4.32
N HIS A 459 -26.41 -4.74 -4.35
CA HIS A 459 -25.99 -4.11 -5.60
C HIS A 459 -24.90 -4.92 -6.32
N THR A 460 -23.94 -5.51 -5.59
CA THR A 460 -22.94 -6.38 -6.20
C THR A 460 -23.59 -7.61 -6.85
N ARG A 461 -24.50 -8.28 -6.15
CA ARG A 461 -25.23 -9.44 -6.70
C ARG A 461 -26.00 -9.04 -7.96
N ALA A 462 -26.74 -7.93 -7.91
CA ALA A 462 -27.48 -7.45 -9.07
C ALA A 462 -26.60 -7.12 -10.28
N VAL A 463 -25.40 -6.56 -10.05
CA VAL A 463 -24.43 -6.28 -11.13
C VAL A 463 -23.86 -7.59 -11.69
N LYS A 464 -23.45 -8.54 -10.83
CA LYS A 464 -22.97 -9.86 -11.27
C LYS A 464 -24.02 -10.58 -12.11
N ASP A 465 -25.26 -10.63 -11.64
CA ASP A 465 -26.37 -11.28 -12.34
C ASP A 465 -26.65 -10.61 -13.71
N ALA A 466 -26.68 -9.28 -13.76
CA ALA A 466 -26.97 -8.56 -15.00
C ALA A 466 -25.86 -8.70 -16.05
N LEU A 467 -24.59 -8.73 -15.63
CA LEU A 467 -23.45 -8.98 -16.52
C LEU A 467 -23.44 -10.44 -17.01
N ASN A 468 -23.71 -11.40 -16.11
CA ASN A 468 -23.81 -12.82 -16.46
C ASN A 468 -24.95 -13.08 -17.46
N ALA A 469 -26.09 -12.42 -17.31
CA ALA A 469 -27.20 -12.49 -18.26
C ALA A 469 -26.85 -11.99 -19.66
N LYS A 470 -25.78 -11.20 -19.79
CA LYS A 470 -25.21 -10.73 -21.06
C LYS A 470 -24.00 -11.57 -21.51
N ASP A 471 -23.72 -12.70 -20.88
CA ASP A 471 -22.56 -13.56 -21.19
C ASP A 471 -21.21 -12.81 -21.05
N ILE A 472 -21.16 -11.80 -20.16
CA ILE A 472 -19.92 -11.07 -19.85
C ILE A 472 -19.07 -11.91 -18.87
N PRO A 473 -17.75 -12.06 -19.10
CA PRO A 473 -16.88 -12.96 -18.34
C PRO A 473 -16.49 -12.40 -16.96
N VAL A 474 -17.43 -12.39 -16.03
CA VAL A 474 -17.16 -12.10 -14.62
C VAL A 474 -16.38 -13.26 -14.00
N ILE A 475 -15.23 -12.99 -13.38
CA ILE A 475 -14.47 -14.02 -12.66
C ILE A 475 -15.25 -14.38 -11.38
N PRO A 476 -15.69 -15.64 -11.21
CA PRO A 476 -16.49 -16.06 -10.06
C PRO A 476 -15.76 -15.79 -8.75
N ASN A 477 -16.50 -15.26 -7.78
CA ASN A 477 -15.99 -15.00 -6.43
C ASN A 477 -17.14 -14.67 -5.46
N PRO A 478 -16.95 -14.88 -4.14
CA PRO A 478 -18.00 -14.70 -3.13
C PRO A 478 -17.97 -13.31 -2.47
N SER A 479 -17.19 -12.37 -3.01
CA SER A 479 -16.99 -11.03 -2.44
C SER A 479 -17.79 -9.92 -3.14
N HIS A 480 -17.63 -8.68 -2.65
CA HIS A 480 -18.20 -7.46 -3.20
C HIS A 480 -17.57 -7.00 -4.53
N ILE A 481 -16.47 -7.63 -4.99
CA ILE A 481 -15.69 -7.22 -6.16
C ILE A 481 -16.23 -7.91 -7.41
N VAL A 482 -16.35 -7.17 -8.51
CA VAL A 482 -16.81 -7.66 -9.82
C VAL A 482 -15.69 -7.51 -10.84
N PRO A 483 -14.72 -8.45 -10.86
CA PRO A 483 -13.67 -8.48 -11.87
C PRO A 483 -14.18 -9.06 -13.19
N VAL A 484 -14.10 -8.30 -14.28
CA VAL A 484 -14.49 -8.73 -15.62
C VAL A 484 -13.25 -9.03 -16.45
N LEU A 485 -13.06 -10.30 -16.83
CA LEU A 485 -11.89 -10.77 -17.54
C LEU A 485 -11.83 -10.22 -18.97
N VAL A 486 -10.68 -9.67 -19.35
CA VAL A 486 -10.38 -9.22 -20.72
C VAL A 486 -9.25 -10.05 -21.34
N GLY A 487 -8.21 -10.37 -20.56
CA GLY A 487 -7.10 -11.24 -20.96
C GLY A 487 -6.05 -10.60 -21.89
N ASN A 488 -6.14 -9.29 -22.10
CA ASN A 488 -5.12 -8.53 -22.84
C ASN A 488 -5.05 -7.08 -22.34
N ALA A 489 -3.83 -6.59 -22.07
CA ALA A 489 -3.60 -5.26 -21.50
C ALA A 489 -4.02 -4.09 -22.41
N GLU A 490 -3.76 -4.19 -23.72
CA GLU A 490 -4.10 -3.14 -24.68
C GLU A 490 -5.62 -3.06 -24.89
N VAL A 491 -6.27 -4.22 -25.00
CA VAL A 491 -7.72 -4.31 -25.14
C VAL A 491 -8.42 -3.85 -23.85
N ALA A 492 -7.93 -4.23 -22.67
CA ALA A 492 -8.49 -3.80 -21.39
C ALA A 492 -8.40 -2.28 -21.24
N ARG A 493 -7.26 -1.69 -21.58
CA ARG A 493 -7.10 -0.23 -21.59
C ARG A 493 -8.08 0.42 -22.57
N LYS A 494 -8.14 -0.06 -23.81
CA LYS A 494 -9.04 0.49 -24.81
C LYS A 494 -10.52 0.39 -24.39
N ALA A 495 -10.92 -0.70 -23.73
CA ALA A 495 -12.25 -0.85 -23.17
C ALA A 495 -12.54 0.19 -22.07
N SER A 496 -11.59 0.39 -21.15
CA SER A 496 -11.67 1.43 -20.10
C SER A 496 -11.76 2.83 -20.71
N ASP A 497 -10.97 3.13 -21.75
CA ASP A 497 -10.97 4.43 -22.42
C ASP A 497 -12.32 4.69 -23.12
N LEU A 498 -12.85 3.72 -23.88
CA LEU A 498 -14.18 3.83 -24.52
C LEU A 498 -15.32 3.99 -23.51
N LEU A 499 -15.30 3.24 -22.41
CA LEU A 499 -16.29 3.40 -21.34
C LEU A 499 -16.26 4.81 -20.75
N LEU A 500 -15.05 5.38 -20.57
CA LEU A 500 -14.89 6.71 -19.99
C LEU A 500 -15.30 7.82 -20.97
N GLU A 501 -14.87 7.72 -22.23
CA GLU A 501 -15.03 8.76 -23.25
C GLU A 501 -16.43 8.77 -23.85
N ASP A 502 -16.95 7.60 -24.25
CA ASP A 502 -18.20 7.50 -25.02
C ASP A 502 -19.43 7.31 -24.11
N TRP A 503 -19.23 6.68 -22.94
CA TRP A 503 -20.33 6.30 -22.04
C TRP A 503 -20.34 7.07 -20.71
N GLY A 504 -19.31 7.86 -20.43
CA GLY A 504 -19.18 8.56 -19.15
C GLY A 504 -19.11 7.62 -17.95
N ILE A 505 -18.52 6.43 -18.13
CA ILE A 505 -18.32 5.41 -17.10
C ILE A 505 -16.82 5.27 -16.81
N TYR A 506 -16.42 5.55 -15.56
CA TYR A 506 -15.05 5.32 -15.15
C TYR A 506 -14.90 3.95 -14.48
N VAL A 507 -14.35 2.99 -15.22
CA VAL A 507 -13.89 1.69 -14.73
C VAL A 507 -12.44 1.49 -15.18
N GLN A 508 -11.51 1.42 -14.23
CA GLN A 508 -10.09 1.30 -14.54
C GLN A 508 -9.72 -0.11 -15.05
N ALA A 509 -8.94 -0.14 -16.13
CA ALA A 509 -8.23 -1.34 -16.58
C ALA A 509 -7.11 -1.73 -15.62
N ILE A 510 -7.07 -3.00 -15.23
CA ILE A 510 -6.07 -3.57 -14.33
C ILE A 510 -5.15 -4.50 -15.11
N ASN A 511 -3.88 -4.10 -15.20
CA ASN A 511 -2.82 -4.78 -15.95
C ASN A 511 -1.64 -5.13 -15.02
N TYR A 512 -0.63 -5.82 -15.57
CA TYR A 512 0.65 -6.05 -14.89
C TYR A 512 1.28 -4.73 -14.37
N PRO A 513 1.92 -4.71 -13.18
CA PRO A 513 2.17 -5.82 -12.27
C PRO A 513 1.05 -6.11 -11.26
N THR A 514 -0.11 -5.47 -11.38
CA THR A 514 -1.20 -5.64 -10.41
C THR A 514 -1.86 -7.01 -10.54
N VAL A 515 -1.98 -7.53 -11.76
CA VAL A 515 -2.42 -8.89 -12.08
C VAL A 515 -1.43 -9.57 -13.03
N PRO A 516 -1.35 -10.91 -13.06
CA PRO A 516 -0.51 -11.62 -14.03
C PRO A 516 -0.87 -11.28 -15.48
N VAL A 517 0.12 -11.34 -16.36
CA VAL A 517 -0.09 -11.16 -17.81
C VAL A 517 -1.06 -12.22 -18.33
N GLY A 518 -2.01 -11.81 -19.16
CA GLY A 518 -3.09 -12.65 -19.67
C GLY A 518 -4.31 -12.73 -18.73
N GLN A 519 -4.23 -12.15 -17.53
CA GLN A 519 -5.35 -12.06 -16.59
C GLN A 519 -5.88 -10.63 -16.42
N GLU A 520 -5.61 -9.76 -17.40
CA GLU A 520 -6.05 -8.37 -17.40
C GLU A 520 -7.57 -8.28 -17.36
N ARG A 521 -8.07 -7.29 -16.64
CA ARG A 521 -9.49 -7.20 -16.29
C ARG A 521 -9.93 -5.76 -16.08
N LEU A 522 -11.23 -5.54 -16.20
CA LEU A 522 -11.89 -4.36 -15.64
C LEU A 522 -12.33 -4.70 -14.22
N ARG A 523 -12.01 -3.84 -13.25
CA ARG A 523 -12.38 -4.06 -11.85
C ARG A 523 -13.52 -3.14 -11.44
N ILE A 524 -14.72 -3.70 -11.38
CA ILE A 524 -15.94 -3.00 -10.98
C ILE A 524 -16.18 -3.24 -9.48
N THR A 525 -16.54 -2.18 -8.77
CA THR A 525 -16.76 -2.18 -7.33
C THR A 525 -18.04 -1.43 -7.00
N PRO A 526 -19.20 -2.12 -7.09
CA PRO A 526 -20.50 -1.53 -6.74
C PRO A 526 -20.51 -1.05 -5.29
N THR A 527 -21.34 -0.03 -5.03
CA THR A 527 -21.51 0.62 -3.73
C THR A 527 -22.99 0.86 -3.48
N PRO A 528 -23.40 1.26 -2.25
CA PRO A 528 -24.79 1.66 -1.98
C PRO A 528 -25.33 2.80 -2.83
N GLY A 529 -24.46 3.59 -3.49
CA GLY A 529 -24.86 4.68 -4.37
C GLY A 529 -25.15 4.25 -5.81
N HIS A 530 -24.81 3.02 -6.19
CA HIS A 530 -24.99 2.51 -7.55
C HIS A 530 -26.40 1.95 -7.77
N VAL A 531 -27.37 2.86 -7.73
CA VAL A 531 -28.78 2.58 -7.98
C VAL A 531 -29.02 1.94 -9.36
N ARG A 532 -30.22 1.40 -9.54
CA ARG A 532 -30.62 0.64 -10.73
C ARG A 532 -30.27 1.33 -12.04
N GLU A 533 -30.52 2.63 -12.16
CA GLU A 533 -30.30 3.40 -13.37
C GLU A 533 -28.82 3.41 -13.77
N TYR A 534 -27.91 3.52 -12.78
CA TYR A 534 -26.48 3.42 -13.05
C TYR A 534 -26.08 2.01 -13.45
N ARG A 535 -26.65 0.99 -12.82
CA ARG A 535 -26.37 -0.42 -13.15
C ARG A 535 -26.81 -0.76 -14.58
N GLU A 536 -28.00 -0.36 -14.99
CA GLU A 536 -28.51 -0.59 -16.35
C GLU A 536 -27.60 0.10 -17.38
N HIS A 537 -27.24 1.37 -17.14
CA HIS A 537 -26.28 2.11 -17.98
C HIS A 537 -24.91 1.42 -18.05
N LEU A 538 -24.39 0.90 -16.93
CA LEU A 538 -23.13 0.15 -16.90
C LEU A 538 -23.21 -1.11 -17.78
N VAL A 539 -24.26 -1.92 -17.61
CA VAL A 539 -24.39 -3.21 -18.29
C VAL A 539 -24.51 -3.01 -19.80
N ASP A 540 -25.32 -2.04 -20.24
CA ASP A 540 -25.48 -1.74 -21.67
C ASP A 540 -24.18 -1.20 -22.29
N ALA A 541 -23.46 -0.32 -21.58
CA ALA A 541 -22.18 0.20 -22.03
C ALA A 541 -21.10 -0.90 -22.14
N VAL A 542 -20.99 -1.76 -21.12
CA VAL A 542 -20.04 -2.87 -21.11
C VAL A 542 -20.35 -3.84 -22.26
N ASP A 543 -21.61 -4.21 -22.48
CA ASP A 543 -22.02 -5.09 -23.57
C ASP A 543 -21.69 -4.50 -24.96
N ALA A 544 -21.95 -3.19 -25.14
CA ALA A 544 -21.62 -2.48 -26.37
C ALA A 544 -20.11 -2.43 -26.64
N VAL A 545 -19.31 -2.09 -25.63
CA VAL A 545 -17.83 -2.04 -25.74
C VAL A 545 -17.25 -3.44 -25.99
N TRP A 546 -17.78 -4.47 -25.31
CA TRP A 546 -17.39 -5.87 -25.56
C TRP A 546 -17.60 -6.26 -27.02
N LYS A 547 -18.78 -5.94 -27.56
CA LYS A 547 -19.12 -6.21 -28.96
C LYS A 547 -18.23 -5.41 -29.93
N GLN A 548 -17.99 -4.14 -29.66
CA GLN A 548 -17.17 -3.27 -30.52
C GLN A 548 -15.72 -3.73 -30.60
N LEU A 549 -15.16 -4.20 -29.48
CA LEU A 549 -13.77 -4.63 -29.39
C LEU A 549 -13.58 -6.12 -29.70
N GLY A 550 -14.65 -6.89 -29.86
CA GLY A 550 -14.57 -8.34 -30.06
C GLY A 550 -13.94 -9.06 -28.87
N ILE A 551 -14.25 -8.64 -27.64
CA ILE A 551 -13.73 -9.27 -26.43
C ILE A 551 -14.51 -10.56 -26.19
N LYS A 552 -13.77 -11.64 -25.86
CA LYS A 552 -14.35 -12.95 -25.56
C LYS A 552 -15.40 -12.87 -24.45
N ARG A 553 -16.53 -13.53 -24.70
CA ARG A 553 -17.60 -13.77 -23.74
C ARG A 553 -17.35 -15.03 -22.90
N THR A 554 -18.16 -15.26 -21.86
CA THR A 554 -18.00 -16.44 -20.99
C THR A 554 -18.10 -17.74 -21.79
N SER A 555 -19.07 -17.83 -22.72
CA SER A 555 -19.23 -18.97 -23.61
C SER A 555 -18.01 -19.22 -24.53
N GLU A 556 -17.34 -18.17 -24.99
CA GLU A 556 -16.12 -18.27 -25.82
C GLU A 556 -14.92 -18.72 -25.00
N TRP A 557 -14.78 -18.24 -23.75
CA TRP A 557 -13.77 -18.78 -22.83
C TRP A 557 -14.02 -20.26 -22.54
N ALA A 558 -15.28 -20.66 -22.34
CA ALA A 558 -15.63 -22.06 -22.10
C ALA A 558 -15.26 -22.96 -23.30
N ALA A 559 -15.45 -22.48 -24.53
CA ALA A 559 -15.06 -23.20 -25.75
C ALA A 559 -13.53 -23.44 -25.84
N GLU A 560 -12.72 -22.64 -25.13
CA GLU A 560 -11.26 -22.80 -25.04
C GLU A 560 -10.80 -23.57 -23.79
N GLY A 561 -11.73 -24.16 -23.03
CA GLY A 561 -11.45 -24.92 -21.80
C GLY A 561 -11.54 -24.11 -20.51
N GLY A 562 -11.97 -22.84 -20.60
CA GLY A 562 -12.10 -21.93 -19.46
C GLY A 562 -10.77 -21.31 -19.02
N PHE A 563 -10.87 -20.26 -18.22
CA PHE A 563 -9.70 -19.58 -17.66
C PHE A 563 -10.00 -18.90 -16.33
N ILE A 564 -9.21 -19.21 -15.31
CA ILE A 564 -9.29 -18.63 -13.95
C ILE A 564 -10.70 -18.65 -13.35
N GLY A 565 -11.47 -19.70 -13.65
CA GLY A 565 -12.87 -19.88 -13.23
C GLY A 565 -13.93 -19.41 -14.22
N VAL A 566 -13.58 -18.61 -15.23
CA VAL A 566 -14.52 -18.22 -16.29
C VAL A 566 -14.66 -19.36 -17.29
N GLY A 567 -15.85 -19.92 -17.44
CA GLY A 567 -16.12 -20.98 -18.43
C GLY A 567 -15.49 -22.34 -18.11
N GLU A 568 -14.95 -22.54 -16.90
CA GLU A 568 -14.36 -23.83 -16.49
C GLU A 568 -15.46 -24.84 -16.13
N ALA A 569 -15.50 -25.97 -16.84
CA ALA A 569 -16.49 -27.01 -16.60
C ALA A 569 -16.30 -27.68 -15.22
N GLY A 570 -17.41 -27.86 -14.49
CA GLY A 570 -17.41 -28.59 -13.21
C GLY A 570 -16.86 -27.81 -12.02
N LYS A 571 -16.49 -26.53 -12.18
CA LYS A 571 -16.19 -25.65 -11.05
C LYS A 571 -17.52 -25.24 -10.39
N ALA A 572 -17.66 -25.54 -9.10
CA ALA A 572 -18.84 -25.13 -8.34
C ALA A 572 -18.85 -23.60 -8.20
N ASP A 573 -20.03 -23.00 -8.29
CA ASP A 573 -20.21 -21.58 -7.97
C ASP A 573 -19.90 -21.36 -6.48
N GLU A 574 -18.94 -20.49 -6.20
CA GLU A 574 -18.62 -20.08 -4.83
C GLU A 574 -19.78 -19.24 -4.29
N ALA A 575 -20.51 -19.77 -3.30
CA ALA A 575 -21.61 -19.07 -2.66
C ALA A 575 -21.13 -17.74 -2.05
N PRO A 576 -21.88 -16.63 -2.21
CA PRO A 576 -21.51 -15.36 -1.59
C PRO A 576 -21.33 -15.50 -0.08
N LEU A 577 -20.32 -14.82 0.48
CA LEU A 577 -20.02 -14.92 1.91
C LEU A 577 -21.19 -14.42 2.78
N TRP A 578 -21.81 -13.30 2.35
CA TRP A 578 -23.11 -12.88 2.89
C TRP A 578 -24.19 -13.81 2.39
N THR A 579 -24.84 -14.54 3.29
CA THR A 579 -25.95 -15.45 2.98
C THR A 579 -27.25 -14.71 2.72
N ASP A 580 -28.20 -15.39 2.07
CA ASP A 580 -29.54 -14.85 1.81
C ASP A 580 -30.30 -14.52 3.10
N ALA A 581 -30.09 -15.33 4.15
CA ALA A 581 -30.66 -15.09 5.47
C ALA A 581 -30.10 -13.81 6.12
N GLN A 582 -28.79 -13.57 6.03
CA GLN A 582 -28.15 -12.36 6.57
C GLN A 582 -28.53 -11.09 5.79
N LEU A 583 -28.89 -11.23 4.51
CA LEU A 583 -29.43 -10.17 3.67
C LEU A 583 -30.96 -10.07 3.72
N GLU A 584 -31.62 -10.92 4.51
CA GLU A 584 -33.09 -11.01 4.66
C GLU A 584 -33.87 -11.23 3.35
N LEU A 585 -33.22 -11.82 2.34
CA LEU A 585 -33.85 -12.10 1.05
C LEU A 585 -34.96 -13.15 1.18
N ASP A 586 -34.81 -14.11 2.09
CA ASP A 586 -35.80 -15.17 2.34
C ASP A 586 -37.14 -14.63 2.84
N THR A 587 -37.11 -13.58 3.66
CA THR A 587 -38.32 -12.94 4.19
C THR A 587 -39.09 -12.27 3.08
N VAL A 588 -38.40 -11.56 2.19
CA VAL A 588 -39.02 -10.90 1.03
C VAL A 588 -39.50 -11.93 0.01
N LEU A 589 -38.77 -13.03 -0.21
CA LEU A 589 -39.22 -14.13 -1.06
C LEU A 589 -40.53 -14.76 -0.54
N LYS A 590 -40.72 -14.88 0.77
CA LYS A 590 -41.97 -15.36 1.38
C LYS A 590 -43.10 -14.36 1.19
N GLU A 591 -42.83 -13.07 1.33
CA GLU A 591 -43.81 -12.00 1.09
C GLU A 591 -44.19 -11.86 -0.40
N MET A 592 -43.24 -12.10 -1.32
CA MET A 592 -43.41 -11.93 -2.76
C MET A 592 -43.86 -13.17 -3.52
N LYS A 593 -43.80 -14.37 -2.94
CA LYS A 593 -44.55 -15.55 -3.43
C LYS A 593 -46.07 -15.31 -3.48
N ALA A 594 -46.55 -14.16 -2.97
CA ALA A 594 -47.88 -13.63 -3.22
C ALA A 594 -48.05 -12.84 -4.54
N GLY A 595 -47.04 -12.72 -5.44
CA GLY A 595 -47.28 -12.11 -6.76
C GLY A 595 -46.16 -11.78 -7.77
N GLN A 596 -44.85 -11.98 -7.55
CA GLN A 596 -43.81 -11.60 -8.56
C GLN A 596 -42.57 -12.54 -8.62
N GLY A 597 -41.89 -12.60 -9.78
CA GLY A 597 -40.69 -13.43 -10.05
C GLY A 597 -39.39 -12.89 -9.43
N ALA A 598 -38.33 -13.72 -9.39
CA ALA A 598 -37.10 -13.50 -8.62
C ALA A 598 -36.38 -12.15 -8.85
N THR A 599 -36.35 -11.64 -10.09
CA THR A 599 -35.73 -10.33 -10.40
C THR A 599 -36.50 -9.16 -9.78
N GLY A 600 -37.82 -9.28 -9.63
CA GLY A 600 -38.62 -8.28 -8.93
C GLY A 600 -38.32 -8.23 -7.43
N VAL A 601 -37.88 -9.35 -6.85
CA VAL A 601 -37.60 -9.48 -5.42
C VAL A 601 -36.39 -8.67 -5.00
N LEU A 602 -35.27 -8.85 -5.70
CA LEU A 602 -34.04 -8.12 -5.40
C LEU A 602 -34.24 -6.61 -5.54
N GLU A 603 -35.00 -6.16 -6.55
CA GLU A 603 -35.32 -4.75 -6.75
C GLU A 603 -36.18 -4.16 -5.63
N ALA A 604 -37.18 -4.92 -5.15
CA ALA A 604 -37.99 -4.50 -4.02
C ALA A 604 -37.16 -4.36 -2.73
N VAL A 605 -36.24 -5.31 -2.47
CA VAL A 605 -35.33 -5.24 -1.32
C VAL A 605 -34.41 -4.02 -1.42
N LEU A 606 -33.80 -3.82 -2.59
CA LEU A 606 -32.92 -2.67 -2.85
C LEU A 606 -33.61 -1.34 -2.58
N GLU A 607 -34.85 -1.19 -3.03
CA GLU A 607 -35.60 0.06 -2.83
C GLU A 607 -35.98 0.29 -1.36
N ASN A 608 -36.36 -0.77 -0.64
CA ASN A 608 -36.69 -0.69 0.78
C ASN A 608 -35.46 -0.35 1.63
N GLU A 609 -34.34 -1.03 1.39
CA GLU A 609 -33.09 -0.82 2.11
C GLU A 609 -32.49 0.57 1.79
N ARG A 610 -32.68 1.08 0.56
CA ARG A 610 -32.32 2.46 0.17
C ARG A 610 -33.09 3.49 0.97
N LYS A 611 -34.41 3.33 1.12
CA LYS A 611 -35.24 4.25 1.93
C LYS A 611 -34.85 4.20 3.40
N ALA A 612 -34.64 3.01 3.95
CA ALA A 612 -34.19 2.83 5.33
C ALA A 612 -32.84 3.54 5.58
N THR A 613 -31.89 3.39 4.66
CA THR A 613 -30.58 4.05 4.72
C THR A 613 -30.68 5.57 4.61
N ALA A 614 -31.49 6.09 3.69
CA ALA A 614 -31.72 7.53 3.59
C ALA A 614 -32.31 8.10 4.89
N HIS A 615 -33.26 7.39 5.52
CA HIS A 615 -33.83 7.79 6.80
C HIS A 615 -32.81 7.73 7.95
N ALA A 616 -32.00 6.67 8.04
CA ALA A 616 -30.97 6.53 9.07
C ALA A 616 -29.92 7.64 9.00
N VAL A 617 -29.45 7.97 7.80
CA VAL A 617 -28.50 9.08 7.57
C VAL A 617 -29.14 10.43 7.89
N ALA A 618 -30.43 10.63 7.60
CA ALA A 618 -31.13 11.88 7.86
C ALA A 618 -31.53 12.08 9.33
N ALA A 619 -31.93 11.03 10.04
CA ALA A 619 -32.39 11.10 11.42
C ALA A 619 -31.30 11.50 12.43
N ALA A 620 -30.04 11.43 12.00
CA ALA A 620 -28.89 11.70 12.84
C ALA A 620 -28.03 12.91 12.35
N ALA A 621 -28.42 13.52 11.23
CA ALA A 621 -27.88 14.79 10.73
C ALA A 621 -28.63 15.98 11.36
#